data_AF-A0A1Y5DEX4-F1
#
_entry.id   AF-A0A1Y5DEX4-F1
#
_cell.length_a   1.000
_cell.length_b   1.000
_cell.length_c   1.000
_cell.angle_alpha   90.00
_cell.angle_beta   90.00
_cell.angle_gamma   90.00
#
_symmetry.space_group_name_H-M   'P 1'
#
loop_
_entity.id
_entity.type
_entity.pdbx_description
1 polymer ?
#
loop_
_entity_poly.entity_id
_entity_poly.type
_entity_poly.pdbx_seq_one_letter_code
_entity_poly.pdbx_strand_id
1 'polypeptide(L)'
;MINALISSLLFIVLFTLNLANPLAEELIIAKICPVKAANLKSKKTNPLGILAFSQEWFHSSRSQASYIASDNATGVGLEIHFFANLNGQLKGRNQAKCAKYRILQVRMSSINFIDENKNQLDTAPENTEPFYDQGNLEYGRGNHFTPLDDQDKPWQGQVPRNSTVAIYDTPYISDAYGIEGEDMTIRFETCVVCEREDSFDQLLSCGQWGYTREYIGGSTGWTEPEFIPVSCLSQASDTFKETIEFNESTSYHYWINWR
;
A
#
# COMPACT_ATOMS: atom_id res chain seq x y z
N MET A 1 57.54 20.77 27.77
CA MET A 1 56.09 21.03 27.61
C MET A 1 55.63 20.77 26.17
N ILE A 2 55.81 19.55 25.64
CA ILE A 2 55.34 19.17 24.28
C ILE A 2 54.68 17.77 24.26
N ASN A 3 54.72 17.01 25.37
CA ASN A 3 54.20 15.63 25.41
C ASN A 3 52.76 15.49 25.96
N ALA A 4 52.07 16.58 26.28
CA ALA A 4 50.72 16.53 26.86
C ALA A 4 49.60 16.86 25.85
N LEU A 5 49.93 17.37 24.66
CA LEU A 5 48.93 17.83 23.68
C LEU A 5 48.55 16.80 22.61
N ILE A 6 49.32 15.71 22.48
CA ILE A 6 49.06 14.69 21.45
C ILE A 6 48.07 13.63 21.95
N SER A 7 47.87 13.49 23.27
CA SER A 7 46.95 12.50 23.84
C SER A 7 45.47 12.92 23.78
N SER A 8 45.17 14.21 23.63
CA SER A 8 43.80 14.73 23.65
C SER A 8 43.14 14.76 22.26
N LEU A 9 43.93 14.79 21.18
CA LEU A 9 43.39 14.71 19.81
C LEU A 9 43.02 13.27 19.41
N LEU A 10 43.65 12.25 20.00
CA LEU A 10 43.34 10.85 19.67
C LEU A 10 41.99 10.38 20.27
N PHE A 11 41.50 11.05 21.31
CA PHE A 11 40.24 10.70 21.99
C PHE A 11 39.00 11.30 21.31
N ILE A 12 39.14 12.41 20.58
CA ILE A 12 38.01 13.05 19.90
C ILE A 12 37.72 12.38 18.54
N VAL A 13 38.73 11.77 17.89
CA VAL A 13 38.55 11.03 16.63
C VAL A 13 37.92 9.65 16.85
N LEU A 14 38.04 9.07 18.04
CA LEU A 14 37.39 7.78 18.36
C LEU A 14 35.88 7.90 18.66
N PHE A 15 35.36 9.10 18.91
CA PHE A 15 33.95 9.31 19.28
C PHE A 15 33.05 9.75 18.12
N THR A 16 33.61 10.08 16.96
CA THR A 16 32.84 10.51 15.76
C THR A 16 32.60 9.38 14.75
N LEU A 17 32.97 8.14 15.09
CA LEU A 17 32.58 6.94 14.34
C LEU A 17 31.53 6.15 15.13
N ASN A 18 30.56 6.83 15.74
CA ASN A 18 29.20 6.28 15.74
C ASN A 18 28.72 6.38 14.29
N LEU A 19 29.22 5.45 13.48
CA LEU A 19 28.52 4.94 12.32
C LEU A 19 27.19 4.47 12.88
N ALA A 20 26.20 5.37 12.87
CA ALA A 20 24.83 4.96 12.77
C ALA A 20 24.80 4.07 11.53
N ASN A 21 24.94 2.76 11.74
CA ASN A 21 24.53 1.81 10.74
C ASN A 21 23.07 2.20 10.49
N PRO A 22 22.70 2.65 9.28
CA PRO A 22 21.31 2.55 8.91
C PRO A 22 21.06 1.04 8.92
N LEU A 23 20.60 0.51 10.05
CA LEU A 23 19.89 -0.74 10.07
C LEU A 23 18.71 -0.44 9.19
N ALA A 24 18.82 -0.79 7.90
CA ALA A 24 17.69 -0.78 7.01
C ALA A 24 16.70 -1.73 7.67
N GLU A 25 15.67 -1.15 8.30
CA GLU A 25 14.68 -1.91 9.02
C GLU A 25 14.04 -2.86 8.00
N GLU A 26 14.15 -4.16 8.24
CA GLU A 26 13.79 -5.17 7.25
C GLU A 26 12.27 -5.13 7.02
N LEU A 27 11.86 -5.14 5.75
CA LEU A 27 10.45 -5.28 5.41
C LEU A 27 9.99 -6.69 5.75
N ILE A 28 9.14 -6.82 6.77
CA ILE A 28 8.55 -8.12 7.15
C ILE A 28 7.42 -8.44 6.16
N ILE A 29 7.60 -9.49 5.36
CA ILE A 29 6.61 -9.91 4.35
C ILE A 29 5.65 -10.95 4.93
N ALA A 30 4.35 -10.68 4.86
CA ALA A 30 3.32 -11.65 5.24
C ALA A 30 2.77 -12.44 4.05
N LYS A 31 2.62 -11.80 2.88
CA LYS A 31 2.03 -12.44 1.69
C LYS A 31 2.70 -11.99 0.40
N ILE A 32 2.82 -12.93 -0.54
CA ILE A 32 3.30 -12.68 -1.90
C ILE A 32 2.28 -13.20 -2.90
N CYS A 33 1.80 -12.32 -3.78
CA CYS A 33 0.89 -12.63 -4.87
C CYS A 33 1.64 -12.57 -6.21
N PRO A 34 1.67 -13.65 -7.01
CA PRO A 34 2.29 -13.63 -8.34
C PRO A 34 1.56 -12.66 -9.26
N VAL A 35 2.31 -11.78 -9.94
CA VAL A 35 1.76 -10.86 -10.94
C VAL A 35 2.01 -11.40 -12.33
N LYS A 36 0.92 -11.59 -13.09
CA LYS A 36 0.98 -12.19 -14.43
C LYS A 36 0.24 -11.29 -15.43
N ALA A 37 0.78 -11.20 -16.65
CA ALA A 37 -0.02 -10.73 -17.78
C ALA A 37 -0.85 -11.89 -18.32
N ALA A 38 -2.17 -11.68 -18.38
CA ALA A 38 -3.02 -12.50 -19.23
C ALA A 38 -2.70 -12.16 -20.69
N ASN A 39 -2.27 -13.15 -21.46
CA ASN A 39 -2.15 -12.98 -22.90
C ASN A 39 -3.51 -13.31 -23.54
N LEU A 40 -4.26 -12.29 -23.95
CA LEU A 40 -5.60 -12.46 -24.56
C LEU A 40 -5.59 -13.37 -25.80
N LYS A 41 -4.43 -13.56 -26.45
CA LYS A 41 -4.27 -14.40 -27.64
C LYS A 41 -3.69 -15.79 -27.36
N SER A 42 -3.12 -16.04 -26.18
CA SER A 42 -2.53 -17.34 -25.85
C SER A 42 -2.86 -17.72 -24.41
N LYS A 43 -3.30 -18.95 -24.16
CA LYS A 43 -3.52 -19.48 -22.80
C LYS A 43 -2.24 -19.52 -21.91
N LYS A 44 -1.09 -19.05 -22.40
CA LYS A 44 0.12 -18.88 -21.59
C LYS A 44 0.06 -17.57 -20.81
N THR A 45 0.18 -17.69 -19.49
CA THR A 45 0.41 -16.57 -18.59
C THR A 45 1.92 -16.37 -18.40
N ASN A 46 2.39 -15.14 -18.58
CA ASN A 46 3.80 -14.81 -18.34
C ASN A 46 3.93 -14.15 -16.96
N PRO A 47 4.77 -14.68 -16.06
CA PRO A 47 5.03 -14.03 -14.78
C PRO A 47 5.80 -12.74 -15.04
N LEU A 48 5.26 -11.61 -14.59
CA LEU A 48 5.85 -10.28 -14.70
C LEU A 48 6.52 -9.84 -13.42
N GLY A 49 6.17 -10.43 -12.28
CA GLY A 49 6.69 -10.00 -10.99
C GLY A 49 5.92 -10.59 -9.83
N ILE A 50 6.06 -9.93 -8.68
CA ILE A 50 5.35 -10.24 -7.45
C ILE A 50 4.75 -8.96 -6.85
N LEU A 51 3.57 -9.08 -6.25
CA LEU A 51 2.94 -8.09 -5.40
C LEU A 51 3.09 -8.59 -3.96
N ALA A 52 3.96 -7.95 -3.20
CA ALA A 52 4.30 -8.32 -1.84
C ALA A 52 3.55 -7.41 -0.87
N PHE A 53 2.96 -8.02 0.14
CA PHE A 53 2.23 -7.37 1.22
C PHE A 53 3.02 -7.59 2.51
N SER A 54 3.33 -6.51 3.21
CA SER A 54 3.99 -6.59 4.51
C SER A 54 3.11 -7.29 5.54
N GLN A 55 3.70 -7.61 6.68
CA GLN A 55 2.93 -7.77 7.91
C GLN A 55 2.14 -6.49 8.17
N GLU A 56 0.89 -6.66 8.55
CA GLU A 56 0.03 -5.58 9.02
C GLU A 56 0.56 -4.96 10.30
N TRP A 57 0.30 -3.68 10.50
CA TRP A 57 0.42 -3.02 11.79
C TRP A 57 -0.91 -2.40 12.17
N PHE A 58 -1.00 -2.02 13.44
CA PHE A 58 -2.17 -1.41 14.05
C PHE A 58 -1.81 0.00 14.47
N HIS A 59 -2.78 0.90 14.45
CA HIS A 59 -2.59 2.30 14.87
C HIS A 59 -3.86 2.86 15.50
N SER A 60 -3.68 3.91 16.30
CA SER A 60 -4.77 4.68 16.90
C SER A 60 -4.89 6.02 16.19
N SER A 61 -5.89 6.15 15.34
CA SER A 61 -6.19 7.35 14.54
C SER A 61 -4.95 7.89 13.81
N ARG A 62 -4.22 7.01 13.13
CA ARG A 62 -2.95 7.31 12.44
C ARG A 62 -1.84 7.79 13.37
N SER A 63 -1.76 7.18 14.55
CA SER A 63 -0.67 7.41 15.49
C SER A 63 -0.37 6.15 16.30
N GLN A 64 0.74 6.13 17.04
CA GLN A 64 1.08 5.07 17.98
C GLN A 64 1.11 3.68 17.33
N ALA A 65 1.68 3.59 16.13
CA ALA A 65 1.63 2.37 15.34
C ALA A 65 2.54 1.26 15.89
N SER A 66 2.09 0.02 15.75
CA SER A 66 2.77 -1.17 16.28
C SER A 66 2.35 -2.43 15.51
N TYR A 67 3.25 -3.41 15.40
CA TYR A 67 2.94 -4.73 14.84
C TYR A 67 2.05 -5.60 15.75
N ILE A 68 1.81 -5.15 16.97
CA ILE A 68 0.90 -5.78 17.95
C ILE A 68 -0.23 -4.80 18.21
N ALA A 69 -1.47 -5.26 18.06
CA ALA A 69 -2.66 -4.47 18.35
C ALA A 69 -2.65 -4.00 19.81
N SER A 70 -3.06 -2.75 20.01
CA SER A 70 -3.32 -2.17 21.31
C SER A 70 -4.83 -2.00 21.51
N ASP A 71 -5.27 -1.98 22.77
CA ASP A 71 -6.68 -1.79 23.14
C ASP A 71 -7.33 -0.55 22.49
N ASN A 72 -6.53 0.48 22.15
CA ASN A 72 -6.99 1.72 21.53
C ASN A 72 -6.79 1.78 20.00
N ALA A 73 -6.42 0.67 19.35
CA ALA A 73 -6.23 0.63 17.91
C ALA A 73 -7.57 0.87 17.19
N THR A 74 -7.56 1.76 16.21
CA THR A 74 -8.74 2.14 15.42
C THR A 74 -8.62 1.77 13.94
N GLY A 75 -7.43 1.35 13.51
CA GLY A 75 -7.14 1.02 12.13
C GLY A 75 -5.95 0.09 12.00
N VAL A 76 -5.68 -0.25 10.76
CA VAL A 76 -4.55 -1.10 10.35
C VAL A 76 -3.73 -0.36 9.31
N GLY A 77 -2.52 -0.85 9.03
CA GLY A 77 -1.74 -0.39 7.91
C GLY A 77 -0.90 -1.50 7.30
N LEU A 78 -0.47 -1.28 6.05
CA LEU A 78 0.28 -2.26 5.28
C LEU A 78 1.17 -1.59 4.22
N GLU A 79 2.41 -2.08 4.03
CA GLU A 79 3.27 -1.71 2.90
C GLU A 79 3.02 -2.69 1.75
N ILE A 80 2.65 -2.18 0.57
CA ILE A 80 2.36 -3.00 -0.61
C ILE A 80 3.36 -2.66 -1.71
N HIS A 81 4.15 -3.65 -2.12
CA HIS A 81 5.23 -3.47 -3.07
C HIS A 81 5.05 -4.36 -4.30
N PHE A 82 5.01 -3.76 -5.48
CA PHE A 82 5.18 -4.51 -6.72
C PHE A 82 6.65 -4.56 -7.12
N PHE A 83 7.15 -5.77 -7.37
CA PHE A 83 8.48 -6.04 -7.90
C PHE A 83 8.39 -6.71 -9.26
N ALA A 84 8.72 -5.98 -10.32
CA ALA A 84 8.88 -6.55 -11.64
C ALA A 84 10.08 -7.50 -11.69
N ASN A 85 9.90 -8.68 -12.28
CA ASN A 85 10.98 -9.58 -12.64
C ASN A 85 11.56 -9.20 -14.02
N LEU A 86 12.50 -9.99 -14.53
CA LEU A 86 13.11 -9.77 -15.85
C LEU A 86 12.09 -9.62 -17.00
N ASN A 87 10.94 -10.31 -16.94
CA ASN A 87 9.89 -10.21 -17.96
C ASN A 87 9.05 -8.94 -17.81
N GLY A 88 8.88 -8.45 -16.58
CA GLY A 88 8.15 -7.23 -16.27
C GLY A 88 9.02 -5.98 -16.28
N GLN A 89 10.30 -6.03 -16.66
CA GLN A 89 11.10 -4.80 -16.72
C GLN A 89 10.53 -3.86 -17.80
N LEU A 90 10.34 -2.58 -17.45
CA LEU A 90 9.89 -1.55 -18.40
C LEU A 90 10.91 -1.32 -19.54
N LYS A 91 12.20 -1.50 -19.22
CA LYS A 91 13.31 -1.46 -20.18
C LYS A 91 13.81 -2.88 -20.43
N GLY A 92 14.08 -3.22 -21.68
CA GLY A 92 14.56 -4.56 -22.04
C GLY A 92 13.41 -5.49 -22.42
N ARG A 93 13.20 -6.58 -21.67
CA ARG A 93 12.32 -7.67 -22.12
C ARG A 93 10.85 -7.28 -22.20
N ASN A 94 10.37 -6.41 -21.29
CA ASN A 94 9.03 -5.82 -21.24
C ASN A 94 7.94 -6.66 -21.94
N GLN A 95 7.70 -7.88 -21.46
CA GLN A 95 6.86 -8.84 -22.18
C GLN A 95 5.40 -8.40 -22.25
N ALA A 96 4.95 -7.62 -21.26
CA ALA A 96 3.61 -7.07 -21.20
C ALA A 96 3.44 -5.75 -21.95
N LYS A 97 4.54 -5.19 -22.49
CA LYS A 97 4.59 -3.90 -23.20
C LYS A 97 3.99 -2.77 -22.36
N CYS A 98 4.31 -2.73 -21.07
CA CYS A 98 3.87 -1.66 -20.19
C CYS A 98 4.76 -0.44 -20.42
N ALA A 99 4.17 0.73 -20.57
CA ALA A 99 4.90 2.00 -20.48
C ALA A 99 5.26 2.28 -19.02
N LYS A 100 4.34 1.94 -18.10
CA LYS A 100 4.50 2.17 -16.66
C LYS A 100 3.73 1.12 -15.87
N TYR A 101 4.19 0.86 -14.64
CA TYR A 101 3.39 0.12 -13.66
C TYR A 101 2.79 1.10 -12.67
N ARG A 102 1.50 0.92 -12.40
CA ARG A 102 0.72 1.68 -11.43
C ARG A 102 0.04 0.75 -10.45
N ILE A 103 -0.46 1.30 -9.35
CA ILE A 103 -1.33 0.60 -8.41
C ILE A 103 -2.69 1.29 -8.39
N LEU A 104 -3.75 0.50 -8.53
CA LEU A 104 -5.12 0.90 -8.23
C LEU A 104 -5.57 0.19 -6.97
N GLN A 105 -6.34 0.88 -6.16
CA GLN A 105 -6.97 0.30 -4.98
C GLN A 105 -8.44 0.69 -4.95
N VAL A 106 -9.30 -0.30 -4.72
CA VAL A 106 -10.73 -0.08 -4.46
C VAL A 106 -10.98 -0.42 -3.01
N ARG A 107 -11.69 0.47 -2.32
CA ARG A 107 -12.17 0.29 -0.96
C ARG A 107 -13.63 -0.12 -1.00
N MET A 108 -13.97 -1.17 -0.26
CA MET A 108 -15.31 -1.70 -0.04
C MET A 108 -15.63 -1.58 1.44
N SER A 109 -16.81 -1.05 1.76
CA SER A 109 -17.26 -0.87 3.15
C SER A 109 -18.53 -1.67 3.42
N SER A 110 -18.71 -2.20 4.62
CA SER A 110 -20.04 -2.65 5.09
C SER A 110 -20.92 -1.47 5.53
N ILE A 111 -20.33 -0.31 5.79
CA ILE A 111 -20.95 0.86 6.41
C ILE A 111 -21.44 1.84 5.35
N ASN A 112 -22.53 2.54 5.67
CA ASN A 112 -23.01 3.68 4.89
C ASN A 112 -22.37 4.97 5.39
N PHE A 113 -21.36 5.44 4.68
CA PHE A 113 -20.74 6.73 4.95
C PHE A 113 -21.62 7.89 4.47
N ILE A 114 -21.51 9.03 5.13
CA ILE A 114 -22.09 10.29 4.64
C ILE A 114 -21.18 10.77 3.50
N ASP A 115 -21.76 11.02 2.33
CA ASP A 115 -21.06 11.53 1.13
C ASP A 115 -19.96 10.63 0.55
N GLU A 116 -19.90 9.34 0.92
CA GLU A 116 -19.01 8.37 0.29
C GLU A 116 -19.77 7.13 -0.20
N ASN A 117 -19.30 6.54 -1.30
CA ASN A 117 -19.90 5.32 -1.82
C ASN A 117 -19.41 4.10 -1.03
N LYS A 118 -20.29 3.09 -0.97
CA LYS A 118 -19.97 1.80 -0.35
C LYS A 118 -18.72 1.15 -0.97
N ASN A 119 -18.61 1.24 -2.29
CA ASN A 119 -17.42 0.85 -3.04
C ASN A 119 -16.92 2.07 -3.80
N GLN A 120 -15.64 2.38 -3.69
CA GLN A 120 -15.03 3.50 -4.40
C GLN A 120 -13.54 3.28 -4.63
N LEU A 121 -12.96 4.07 -5.54
CA LEU A 121 -11.51 4.19 -5.60
C LEU A 121 -11.00 4.72 -4.28
N ASP A 122 -9.91 4.12 -3.81
CA ASP A 122 -9.23 4.56 -2.60
C ASP A 122 -8.22 5.68 -2.93
N THR A 123 -8.76 6.73 -3.53
CA THR A 123 -8.05 7.96 -3.92
C THR A 123 -8.98 9.14 -3.69
N ALA A 124 -8.42 10.33 -3.48
CA ALA A 124 -9.22 11.51 -3.23
C ALA A 124 -10.03 11.89 -4.49
N PRO A 125 -11.31 12.28 -4.37
CA PRO A 125 -12.17 12.60 -5.53
C PRO A 125 -11.63 13.72 -6.43
N GLU A 126 -10.79 14.61 -5.90
CA GLU A 126 -10.14 15.69 -6.65
C GLU A 126 -8.97 15.22 -7.52
N ASN A 127 -8.52 13.97 -7.37
CA ASN A 127 -7.42 13.44 -8.15
C ASN A 127 -7.82 13.22 -9.61
N THR A 128 -6.98 13.73 -10.51
CA THR A 128 -7.22 13.61 -11.97
C THR A 128 -7.01 12.20 -12.49
N GLU A 129 -6.19 11.39 -11.81
CA GLU A 129 -5.91 10.01 -12.15
C GLU A 129 -6.44 9.06 -11.06
N PRO A 130 -6.88 7.84 -11.41
CA PRO A 130 -7.46 6.91 -10.45
C PRO A 130 -6.42 6.18 -9.59
N PHE A 131 -5.12 6.37 -9.85
CA PHE A 131 -4.05 5.56 -9.28
C PHE A 131 -3.66 5.96 -7.86
N TYR A 132 -3.34 4.99 -7.02
CA TYR A 132 -2.89 5.26 -5.65
C TYR A 132 -1.47 5.86 -5.62
N ASP A 133 -0.64 5.53 -6.60
CA ASP A 133 0.76 5.97 -6.67
C ASP A 133 0.93 7.39 -7.26
N GLN A 134 0.19 8.35 -6.69
CA GLN A 134 0.12 9.76 -7.09
C GLN A 134 0.23 10.75 -5.92
N GLY A 135 0.41 12.04 -6.22
CA GLY A 135 1.07 13.03 -5.37
C GLY A 135 0.48 13.36 -3.99
N ASN A 136 -0.79 13.10 -3.73
CA ASN A 136 -1.41 13.32 -2.40
C ASN A 136 -1.44 12.06 -1.52
N LEU A 137 -0.97 10.94 -2.04
CA LEU A 137 -0.93 9.65 -1.35
C LEU A 137 0.52 9.24 -1.08
N GLU A 138 0.68 8.27 -0.19
CA GLU A 138 1.98 7.77 0.20
C GLU A 138 2.43 6.63 -0.73
N TYR A 139 3.43 6.89 -1.57
CA TYR A 139 3.93 5.93 -2.54
C TYR A 139 5.44 6.05 -2.77
N GLY A 140 5.99 5.05 -3.46
CA GLY A 140 7.40 4.99 -3.81
C GLY A 140 7.68 4.29 -5.14
N ARG A 141 8.84 4.57 -5.74
CA ARG A 141 9.29 3.94 -7.00
C ARG A 141 10.80 3.78 -7.02
N GLY A 142 11.28 2.68 -7.59
CA GLY A 142 12.69 2.35 -7.63
C GLY A 142 13.29 2.33 -6.22
N ASN A 143 14.53 2.79 -6.10
CA ASN A 143 15.11 3.10 -4.80
C ASN A 143 14.47 4.39 -4.27
N HIS A 144 13.83 4.31 -3.13
CA HIS A 144 13.15 5.42 -2.49
C HIS A 144 13.23 5.31 -0.97
N PHE A 145 12.84 6.37 -0.30
CA PHE A 145 12.59 6.36 1.13
C PHE A 145 11.09 6.19 1.38
N THR A 146 10.72 5.52 2.48
CA THR A 146 9.33 5.50 2.98
C THR A 146 8.81 6.93 3.19
N PRO A 147 7.48 7.11 3.38
CA PRO A 147 6.89 8.43 3.66
C PRO A 147 7.59 9.15 4.82
N LEU A 148 7.57 10.48 4.77
CA LEU A 148 8.15 11.33 5.80
C LEU A 148 7.35 11.27 7.11
N ASP A 149 6.03 11.11 7.00
CA ASP A 149 5.17 10.86 8.15
C ASP A 149 5.32 9.39 8.58
N ASP A 150 5.79 9.21 9.80
CA ASP A 150 6.05 7.92 10.42
C ASP A 150 5.18 7.71 11.68
N GLN A 151 4.28 8.65 12.02
CA GLN A 151 3.50 8.57 13.26
C GLN A 151 2.56 7.37 13.29
N ASP A 152 2.05 7.01 12.11
CA ASP A 152 1.16 5.90 11.84
C ASP A 152 1.91 4.66 11.31
N LYS A 153 3.24 4.64 11.39
CA LYS A 153 4.09 3.53 10.96
C LYS A 153 4.82 2.89 12.16
N PRO A 154 5.07 1.57 12.14
CA PRO A 154 5.71 0.87 13.25
C PRO A 154 7.24 1.11 13.34
N TRP A 155 7.83 1.77 12.34
CA TRP A 155 9.24 2.17 12.30
C TRP A 155 9.39 3.67 12.55
N GLN A 156 10.62 4.10 12.86
CA GLN A 156 10.94 5.52 13.07
C GLN A 156 11.80 6.08 11.94
N GLY A 157 11.43 7.26 11.47
CA GLY A 157 12.03 7.97 10.37
C GLY A 157 11.81 7.30 9.03
N GLN A 158 12.51 7.83 8.03
CA GLN A 158 12.46 7.28 6.68
C GLN A 158 13.37 6.06 6.54
N VAL A 159 12.80 4.94 6.10
CA VAL A 159 13.52 3.70 5.83
C VAL A 159 13.79 3.59 4.32
N PRO A 160 14.99 3.19 3.87
CA PRO A 160 15.24 2.93 2.46
C PRO A 160 14.50 1.67 1.98
N ARG A 161 13.79 1.79 0.87
CA ARG A 161 13.06 0.71 0.19
C ARG A 161 13.46 0.67 -1.28
N ASN A 162 13.24 -0.48 -1.90
CA ASN A 162 13.34 -0.64 -3.34
C ASN A 162 12.13 -1.42 -3.84
N SER A 163 11.44 -0.94 -4.87
CA SER A 163 10.36 -1.65 -5.55
C SER A 163 10.12 -1.04 -6.92
N THR A 164 9.37 -1.71 -7.80
CA THR A 164 8.94 -1.07 -9.06
C THR A 164 7.92 0.04 -8.78
N VAL A 165 6.97 -0.26 -7.91
CA VAL A 165 6.07 0.72 -7.28
C VAL A 165 5.73 0.20 -5.88
N ALA A 166 5.60 1.10 -4.91
CA ALA A 166 5.12 0.81 -3.57
C ALA A 166 4.01 1.80 -3.19
N ILE A 167 3.08 1.35 -2.34
CA ILE A 167 2.15 2.21 -1.62
C ILE A 167 2.21 1.88 -0.13
N TYR A 168 1.93 2.87 0.69
CA TYR A 168 1.93 2.79 2.14
C TYR A 168 0.56 3.20 2.61
N ASP A 169 -0.26 2.24 3.01
CA ASP A 169 -1.67 2.50 3.29
C ASP A 169 -1.96 2.32 4.78
N THR A 170 -2.68 3.28 5.38
CA THR A 170 -3.00 3.35 6.80
C THR A 170 -4.47 3.72 7.05
N PRO A 171 -5.40 2.87 6.60
CA PRO A 171 -6.83 3.13 6.76
C PRO A 171 -7.26 3.03 8.22
N TYR A 172 -8.26 3.84 8.57
CA TYR A 172 -9.05 3.69 9.79
C TYR A 172 -10.48 4.15 9.53
N ILE A 173 -11.39 3.76 10.43
CA ILE A 173 -12.76 4.30 10.44
C ILE A 173 -12.96 5.07 11.73
N SER A 174 -13.59 6.24 11.61
CA SER A 174 -14.05 7.01 12.76
C SER A 174 -15.20 6.32 13.48
N ASP A 175 -15.15 6.38 14.80
CA ASP A 175 -16.19 5.86 15.69
C ASP A 175 -17.58 6.45 15.42
N ALA A 176 -17.64 7.63 14.79
CA ALA A 176 -18.89 8.31 14.43
C ALA A 176 -19.81 7.51 13.49
N TYR A 177 -19.28 6.49 12.81
CA TYR A 177 -20.04 5.65 11.88
C TYR A 177 -20.50 4.31 12.49
N GLY A 178 -20.20 4.04 13.76
CA GLY A 178 -20.57 2.79 14.42
C GLY A 178 -22.05 2.66 14.74
N ILE A 179 -22.61 1.46 14.53
CA ILE A 179 -23.98 1.08 14.91
C ILE A 179 -23.89 -0.11 15.87
N GLU A 180 -24.45 0.04 17.08
CA GLU A 180 -24.17 -0.89 18.20
C GLU A 180 -24.62 -2.31 17.83
N GLY A 181 -23.73 -3.28 17.99
CA GLY A 181 -23.97 -4.67 17.59
C GLY A 181 -23.80 -4.96 16.09
N GLU A 182 -23.31 -4.01 15.30
CA GLU A 182 -22.96 -4.21 13.89
C GLU A 182 -21.45 -4.14 13.67
N ASP A 183 -20.94 -5.09 12.88
CA ASP A 183 -19.55 -5.13 12.47
C ASP A 183 -19.28 -4.14 11.33
N MET A 184 -18.25 -3.34 11.55
CA MET A 184 -17.66 -2.45 10.56
C MET A 184 -16.54 -3.17 9.84
N THR A 185 -16.75 -3.52 8.58
CA THR A 185 -15.77 -4.20 7.74
C THR A 185 -15.34 -3.28 6.61
N ILE A 186 -14.04 -3.02 6.52
CA ILE A 186 -13.43 -2.41 5.32
C ILE A 186 -12.56 -3.44 4.64
N ARG A 187 -12.72 -3.55 3.33
CA ARG A 187 -11.88 -4.37 2.48
C ARG A 187 -11.28 -3.52 1.38
N PHE A 188 -10.07 -3.88 1.01
CA PHE A 188 -9.33 -3.30 -0.07
C PHE A 188 -9.03 -4.38 -1.09
N GLU A 189 -9.16 -4.03 -2.35
CA GLU A 189 -8.60 -4.81 -3.44
C GLU A 189 -7.56 -3.95 -4.15
N THR A 190 -6.30 -4.37 -4.08
CA THR A 190 -5.15 -3.65 -4.61
C THR A 190 -4.65 -4.39 -5.85
N CYS A 191 -4.71 -3.74 -7.01
CA CYS A 191 -4.33 -4.32 -8.30
C CYS A 191 -3.12 -3.60 -8.90
N VAL A 192 -2.19 -4.38 -9.48
CA VAL A 192 -1.15 -3.81 -10.34
C VAL A 192 -1.74 -3.55 -11.72
N VAL A 193 -1.48 -2.36 -12.25
CA VAL A 193 -1.88 -1.94 -13.59
C VAL A 193 -0.63 -1.84 -14.48
N CYS A 194 -0.72 -2.42 -15.66
CA CYS A 194 0.18 -2.18 -16.78
C CYS A 194 -0.40 -1.03 -17.61
N GLU A 195 0.12 0.18 -17.38
CA GLU A 195 -0.26 1.38 -18.13
C GLU A 195 0.44 1.35 -19.50
N ARG A 196 -0.26 1.76 -20.57
CA ARG A 196 0.27 1.70 -21.94
C ARG A 196 -0.02 2.99 -22.72
N GLU A 197 0.94 3.43 -23.53
CA GLU A 197 0.81 4.65 -24.35
C GLU A 197 -0.13 4.45 -25.55
N ASP A 198 0.03 3.34 -26.29
CA ASP A 198 -0.64 3.10 -27.58
C ASP A 198 -1.71 1.99 -27.54
N SER A 199 -2.17 1.60 -26.35
CA SER A 199 -3.21 0.56 -26.21
C SER A 199 -3.88 0.63 -24.83
N PHE A 200 -4.91 -0.18 -24.63
CA PHE A 200 -5.61 -0.26 -23.35
C PHE A 200 -4.69 -0.66 -22.20
N ASP A 201 -4.86 0.03 -21.07
CA ASP A 201 -4.31 -0.35 -19.79
C ASP A 201 -4.81 -1.75 -19.42
N GLN A 202 -3.95 -2.53 -18.76
CA GLN A 202 -4.30 -3.89 -18.35
C GLN A 202 -4.19 -4.05 -16.85
N LEU A 203 -5.30 -4.46 -16.22
CA LEU A 203 -5.30 -5.03 -14.89
C LEU A 203 -4.55 -6.35 -14.90
N LEU A 204 -3.57 -6.47 -14.01
CA LEU A 204 -2.77 -7.68 -13.87
C LEU A 204 -3.36 -8.54 -12.75
N SER A 205 -2.59 -8.79 -11.70
CA SER A 205 -3.01 -9.55 -10.53
C SER A 205 -3.23 -8.60 -9.35
N CYS A 206 -4.06 -9.05 -8.41
CA CYS A 206 -4.49 -8.24 -7.27
C CYS A 206 -4.31 -9.00 -5.97
N GLY A 207 -4.36 -8.28 -4.85
CA GLY A 207 -4.56 -8.85 -3.53
C GLY A 207 -5.75 -8.20 -2.85
N GLN A 208 -6.48 -8.99 -2.06
CA GLN A 208 -7.55 -8.51 -1.19
C GLN A 208 -7.10 -8.59 0.26
N TRP A 209 -7.41 -7.56 1.03
CA TRP A 209 -7.10 -7.47 2.45
C TRP A 209 -8.11 -6.53 3.12
N GLY A 210 -8.04 -6.37 4.43
CA GLY A 210 -8.95 -5.47 5.12
C GLY A 210 -8.90 -5.66 6.63
N TYR A 211 -9.94 -5.18 7.29
CA TYR A 211 -10.11 -5.39 8.72
C TYR A 211 -11.58 -5.27 9.10
N THR A 212 -11.92 -5.87 10.23
CA THR A 212 -13.24 -5.79 10.86
C THR A 212 -13.10 -5.22 12.26
N ARG A 213 -14.08 -4.41 12.69
CA ARG A 213 -14.22 -3.95 14.08
C ARG A 213 -15.67 -4.13 14.51
N GLU A 214 -15.86 -4.66 15.72
CA GLU A 214 -17.18 -4.76 16.34
C GLU A 214 -17.45 -3.47 17.13
N TYR A 215 -18.60 -2.83 16.87
CA TYR A 215 -19.03 -1.68 17.67
C TYR A 215 -19.85 -2.14 18.88
N ILE A 216 -19.27 -1.99 20.07
CA ILE A 216 -19.90 -2.44 21.31
C ILE A 216 -20.76 -1.31 21.95
N GLY A 217 -20.56 -0.05 21.55
CA GLY A 217 -21.28 1.10 22.13
C GLY A 217 -20.79 1.48 23.55
N GLY A 218 -21.30 2.59 24.09
CA GLY A 218 -20.95 3.07 25.43
C GLY A 218 -19.58 3.77 25.56
N SER A 219 -18.97 3.71 26.76
CA SER A 219 -17.74 4.45 27.12
C SER A 219 -16.42 3.78 26.72
N THR A 220 -16.46 2.59 26.12
CA THR A 220 -15.29 1.77 25.73
C THR A 220 -15.45 1.22 24.31
N GLY A 221 -16.03 2.04 23.41
CA GLY A 221 -16.92 1.62 22.33
C GLY A 221 -16.48 0.64 21.23
N TRP A 222 -15.31 0.00 21.27
CA TRP A 222 -14.86 -0.88 20.17
C TRP A 222 -14.01 -2.06 20.62
N THR A 223 -14.03 -3.13 19.82
CA THR A 223 -12.96 -4.13 19.82
C THR A 223 -11.72 -3.63 19.07
N GLU A 224 -10.59 -4.27 19.35
CA GLU A 224 -9.41 -4.16 18.51
C GLU A 224 -9.76 -4.58 17.07
N PRO A 225 -9.21 -3.89 16.04
CA PRO A 225 -9.39 -4.31 14.66
C PRO A 225 -8.83 -5.72 14.44
N GLU A 226 -9.68 -6.59 13.91
CA GLU A 226 -9.28 -7.90 13.42
C GLU A 226 -8.86 -7.76 11.95
N PHE A 227 -7.59 -8.03 11.67
CA PHE A 227 -7.07 -7.99 10.30
C PHE A 227 -7.65 -9.15 9.46
N ILE A 228 -8.14 -8.82 8.26
CA ILE A 228 -8.56 -9.79 7.27
C ILE A 228 -7.33 -10.16 6.43
N PRO A 229 -6.82 -11.40 6.51
CA PRO A 229 -5.56 -11.77 5.88
C PRO A 229 -5.57 -11.61 4.36
N VAL A 230 -4.39 -11.30 3.82
CA VAL A 230 -4.22 -11.08 2.39
C VAL A 230 -4.53 -12.35 1.58
N SER A 231 -5.47 -12.23 0.64
CA SER A 231 -5.80 -13.23 -0.37
C SER A 231 -5.34 -12.79 -1.75
N CYS A 232 -4.75 -13.69 -2.53
CA CYS A 232 -4.28 -13.37 -3.87
C CYS A 232 -5.34 -13.64 -4.92
N LEU A 233 -5.51 -12.71 -5.85
CA LEU A 233 -6.39 -12.85 -7.00
C LEU A 233 -5.58 -12.84 -8.29
N SER A 234 -5.81 -13.83 -9.17
CA SER A 234 -5.16 -13.85 -10.48
C SER A 234 -5.68 -12.77 -11.44
N GLN A 235 -6.86 -12.22 -11.15
CA GLN A 235 -7.55 -11.18 -11.91
C GLN A 235 -8.37 -10.33 -10.94
N ALA A 236 -8.66 -9.08 -11.31
CA ALA A 236 -9.56 -8.23 -10.54
C ALA A 236 -10.96 -8.84 -10.39
N SER A 237 -11.59 -8.62 -9.23
CA SER A 237 -12.97 -8.98 -8.98
C SER A 237 -13.94 -8.18 -9.84
N ASP A 238 -15.18 -8.65 -9.93
CA ASP A 238 -16.20 -7.92 -10.71
C ASP A 238 -16.58 -6.62 -10.00
N THR A 239 -16.66 -6.60 -8.67
CA THR A 239 -16.87 -5.37 -7.90
C THR A 239 -15.75 -4.35 -8.14
N PHE A 240 -14.49 -4.79 -8.24
CA PHE A 240 -13.39 -3.90 -8.60
C PHE A 240 -13.62 -3.26 -9.98
N LYS A 241 -13.94 -4.07 -10.99
CA LYS A 241 -14.18 -3.60 -12.37
C LYS A 241 -15.38 -2.66 -12.45
N GLU A 242 -16.47 -2.98 -11.76
CA GLU A 242 -17.65 -2.10 -11.69
C GLU A 242 -17.27 -0.77 -11.03
N THR A 243 -16.52 -0.79 -9.94
CA THR A 243 -16.12 0.43 -9.21
C THR A 243 -15.29 1.37 -10.09
N ILE A 244 -14.37 0.84 -10.89
CA ILE A 244 -13.56 1.66 -11.80
C ILE A 244 -14.31 2.09 -13.07
N GLU A 245 -15.32 1.33 -13.52
CA GLU A 245 -16.17 1.69 -14.66
C GLU A 245 -17.16 2.83 -14.28
N PHE A 246 -17.69 2.83 -13.05
CA PHE A 246 -18.70 3.79 -12.58
C PHE A 246 -18.13 4.98 -11.80
N ASN A 247 -16.82 5.13 -11.68
CA ASN A 247 -16.25 6.30 -11.01
C ASN A 247 -16.29 7.53 -11.92
N GLU A 248 -17.41 8.25 -11.87
CA GLU A 248 -17.69 9.47 -12.67
C GLU A 248 -16.74 10.65 -12.34
N SER A 249 -16.00 10.61 -11.22
CA SER A 249 -15.21 11.75 -10.73
C SER A 249 -13.84 11.91 -11.37
N THR A 250 -13.29 10.87 -12.03
CA THR A 250 -11.94 10.94 -12.58
C THR A 250 -11.93 11.29 -14.08
N SER A 251 -11.26 12.38 -14.44
CA SER A 251 -11.04 12.81 -15.83
C SER A 251 -10.01 11.96 -16.58
N TYR A 252 -9.70 10.76 -16.10
CA TYR A 252 -8.65 9.92 -16.68
C TYR A 252 -9.10 9.43 -18.06
N HIS A 253 -8.54 10.05 -19.10
CA HIS A 253 -8.97 9.92 -20.49
C HIS A 253 -8.23 8.83 -21.27
N TYR A 254 -7.27 8.11 -20.68
CA TYR A 254 -6.60 7.01 -21.37
C TYR A 254 -7.47 5.74 -21.37
N TRP A 255 -8.26 5.64 -22.45
CA TRP A 255 -8.95 4.48 -22.98
C TRP A 255 -9.81 3.69 -21.97
N ILE A 256 -11.01 4.23 -21.73
CA ILE A 256 -12.16 3.71 -20.97
C ILE A 256 -12.65 2.36 -21.54
N ASN A 257 -11.80 1.35 -21.44
CA ASN A 257 -12.14 -0.05 -21.56
C ASN A 257 -11.01 -0.85 -20.89
N TRP A 258 -11.15 -1.08 -19.57
CA TRP A 258 -10.24 -1.87 -18.74
C TRP A 258 -10.21 -3.38 -19.11
N ARG A 259 -10.71 -3.76 -20.29
CA ARG A 259 -11.05 -5.12 -20.73
C ARG A 259 -10.01 -5.75 -21.66
#